data_AF-A0A367XT13-F1
#
_entry.id   AF-A0A367XT13-F1
#
_cell.length_a   1.000
_cell.length_b   1.000
_cell.length_c   1.000
_cell.angle_alpha   90.00
_cell.angle_beta   90.00
_cell.angle_gamma   90.00
#
_symmetry.space_group_name_H-M   'P 1'
#
loop_
_entity.id
_entity.type
_entity.pdbx_description
1 polymer ?
#
loop_
_entity_poly.entity_id
_entity_poly.type
_entity_poly.pdbx_seq_one_letter_code
_entity_poly.pdbx_strand_id
1 'polypeptide(L)'
;MIRKRFNDDKPVESEPEQEEKKEKLQKVRAANWKLLPLVAVLWIGIVHLFERTIPSSVISKCLWNNWESWQSPEMSHRIVLIADPQIVDDYSYPKQSRVLNFFIKRLADNYLHRNYELVDSILDQNTTIFLGDLFDGGRYWDDDQWLEEFHRFNRVFPKKQNRKDIRSIPGNHDIGFQTIHPHVLKRFAKHYGPSNDYLVLGNHSFVLFDSISLSHPDEEINSLLEEFLSGLNDMITNDYPRVLLTHVPLYRFPDTQLCGPKREKSHRPFPLQRGDQYQTVIEYEISKRMLNTIRPVLIFAGDDHDYCDITQPYDNGGVAREITVKSAAMTGGIKHPAFQLLSLNTNDEGSETFQTEMCYMPNAFHGVYAYLAFLVISSIILKNSTLVLLNVIFGLFIVDMYHRSI
;
A
#
# COMPACT_ATOMS: atom_id res chain seq x y z
N MET A 1 -35.77 -14.75 -68.71
CA MET A 1 -35.17 -14.20 -67.48
C MET A 1 -34.94 -15.36 -66.52
N ILE A 2 -33.68 -15.75 -66.34
CA ILE A 2 -33.23 -16.91 -65.57
C ILE A 2 -33.22 -16.54 -64.08
N ARG A 3 -33.86 -17.34 -63.21
CA ARG A 3 -33.55 -17.34 -61.76
C ARG A 3 -33.40 -18.79 -61.29
N LYS A 4 -32.14 -19.20 -61.17
CA LYS A 4 -31.68 -20.46 -60.58
C LYS A 4 -32.26 -20.61 -59.17
N ARG A 5 -32.97 -21.71 -58.90
CA ARG A 5 -33.06 -22.27 -57.55
C ARG A 5 -31.74 -22.98 -57.29
N PHE A 6 -30.95 -22.47 -56.36
CA PHE A 6 -29.86 -23.24 -55.77
C PHE A 6 -30.53 -24.28 -54.86
N ASN A 7 -30.48 -25.54 -55.27
CA ASN A 7 -30.58 -26.66 -54.33
C ASN A 7 -29.28 -26.66 -53.52
N ASP A 8 -29.37 -26.35 -52.23
CA ASP A 8 -28.33 -26.73 -51.29
C ASP A 8 -28.48 -28.23 -51.01
N ASP A 9 -28.02 -29.06 -51.95
CA ASP A 9 -27.75 -30.47 -51.69
C ASP A 9 -26.52 -30.55 -50.76
N LYS A 10 -26.75 -30.39 -49.45
CA LYS A 10 -25.76 -30.83 -48.47
C LYS A 10 -25.63 -32.35 -48.63
N PRO A 11 -24.41 -32.90 -48.85
CA PRO A 11 -24.23 -34.34 -48.95
C PRO A 11 -24.75 -34.98 -47.66
N VAL A 12 -25.63 -35.98 -47.82
CA VAL A 12 -26.13 -36.80 -46.72
C VAL A 12 -24.94 -37.62 -46.22
N GLU A 13 -24.38 -37.22 -45.09
CA GLU A 13 -23.27 -37.91 -44.42
C GLU A 13 -23.66 -39.37 -44.20
N SER A 14 -22.81 -40.28 -44.65
CA SER A 14 -23.06 -41.72 -44.56
C SER A 14 -23.13 -42.17 -43.09
N GLU A 15 -23.95 -43.18 -42.76
CA GLU A 15 -24.03 -43.74 -41.38
C GLU A 15 -22.65 -44.01 -40.74
N PRO A 16 -21.65 -44.55 -41.47
CA PRO A 16 -20.29 -44.74 -40.96
C PRO A 16 -19.58 -43.42 -40.63
N GLU A 17 -19.74 -42.36 -41.43
CA GLU A 17 -19.16 -41.04 -41.14
C GLU A 17 -19.82 -40.40 -39.91
N GLN A 18 -21.12 -40.61 -39.71
CA GLN A 18 -21.83 -40.13 -38.53
C GLN A 18 -21.42 -40.87 -37.26
N GLU A 19 -21.20 -42.19 -37.34
CA GLU A 19 -20.66 -42.99 -36.24
C GLU A 19 -19.22 -42.63 -35.92
N GLU A 20 -18.35 -42.48 -36.93
CA GLU A 20 -16.95 -42.07 -36.72
C GLU A 20 -16.86 -40.66 -36.12
N LYS A 21 -17.71 -39.72 -36.57
CA LYS A 21 -17.84 -38.41 -35.94
C LYS A 21 -18.34 -38.51 -34.51
N LYS A 22 -19.36 -39.32 -34.22
CA LYS A 22 -19.88 -39.53 -32.85
C LYS A 22 -18.83 -40.16 -31.94
N GLU A 23 -18.06 -41.12 -32.44
CA GLU A 23 -17.01 -41.80 -31.69
C GLU A 23 -15.80 -40.88 -31.47
N LYS A 24 -15.42 -40.06 -32.46
CA LYS A 24 -14.46 -38.96 -32.29
C LYS A 24 -14.98 -37.91 -31.31
N LEU A 25 -16.26 -37.54 -31.36
CA LEU A 25 -16.88 -36.60 -30.41
C LEU A 25 -16.92 -37.17 -29.00
N GLN A 26 -17.20 -38.47 -28.84
CA GLN A 26 -17.18 -39.19 -27.55
C GLN A 26 -15.77 -39.32 -27.01
N LYS A 27 -14.77 -39.65 -27.84
CA LYS A 27 -13.35 -39.69 -27.46
C LYS A 27 -12.79 -38.31 -27.10
N VAL A 28 -13.22 -37.25 -27.80
CA VAL A 28 -12.90 -35.85 -27.46
C VAL A 28 -13.61 -35.38 -26.18
N ARG A 29 -14.76 -35.99 -25.84
CA ARG A 29 -15.57 -35.68 -24.64
C ARG A 29 -15.33 -36.59 -23.43
N ALA A 30 -14.43 -37.57 -23.51
CA ALA A 30 -14.08 -38.41 -22.36
C ALA A 30 -13.38 -37.55 -21.30
N ALA A 31 -14.20 -36.94 -20.45
CA ALA A 31 -13.78 -36.03 -19.40
C ALA A 31 -12.82 -36.75 -18.44
N ASN A 32 -11.61 -36.23 -18.30
CA ASN A 32 -10.56 -36.89 -17.53
C ASN A 32 -10.67 -36.51 -16.04
N TRP A 33 -11.82 -36.84 -15.43
CA TRP A 33 -12.16 -36.51 -14.04
C TRP A 33 -11.09 -36.94 -13.02
N LYS A 34 -10.27 -37.95 -13.36
CA LYS A 34 -9.13 -38.43 -12.56
C LYS A 34 -8.05 -37.35 -12.34
N LEU A 35 -7.98 -36.32 -13.19
CA LEU A 35 -7.02 -35.22 -13.05
C LEU A 35 -7.49 -34.12 -12.11
N LEU A 36 -8.78 -34.03 -11.79
CA LEU A 36 -9.31 -32.97 -10.93
C LEU A 36 -8.68 -32.97 -9.51
N PRO A 37 -8.52 -34.10 -8.82
CA PRO A 37 -7.88 -34.11 -7.51
C PRO A 37 -6.44 -33.59 -7.56
N LEU A 38 -5.70 -33.95 -8.61
CA LEU A 38 -4.34 -33.46 -8.81
C LEU A 38 -4.33 -31.93 -9.04
N VAL A 39 -5.19 -31.44 -9.93
CA VAL A 39 -5.33 -29.99 -10.17
C VAL A 39 -5.74 -29.25 -8.89
N ALA A 40 -6.61 -29.84 -8.08
CA ALA A 40 -7.03 -29.27 -6.80
C ALA A 40 -5.86 -29.19 -5.79
N VAL A 41 -5.07 -30.25 -5.65
CA VAL A 41 -3.87 -30.26 -4.79
C VAL A 41 -2.85 -29.22 -5.28
N LEU A 42 -2.65 -29.11 -6.60
CA LEU A 42 -1.77 -28.10 -7.18
C LEU A 42 -2.27 -26.67 -6.94
N TRP A 43 -3.60 -26.43 -7.01
CA TRP A 43 -4.20 -25.16 -6.61
C TRP A 43 -3.92 -24.82 -5.15
N ILE A 44 -4.08 -25.77 -4.24
CA ILE A 44 -3.76 -25.56 -2.83
C ILE A 44 -2.27 -25.22 -2.67
N GLY A 45 -1.38 -25.96 -3.34
CA GLY A 45 0.07 -25.73 -3.28
C GLY A 45 0.48 -24.35 -3.82
N ILE A 46 -0.03 -23.96 -5.00
CA ILE A 46 0.32 -22.67 -5.60
C ILE A 46 -0.25 -21.50 -4.81
N VAL A 47 -1.48 -21.61 -4.30
CA VAL A 47 -2.08 -20.57 -3.45
C VAL A 47 -1.30 -20.49 -2.13
N HIS A 48 -1.00 -21.61 -1.47
CA HIS A 48 -0.20 -21.62 -0.25
C HIS A 48 1.17 -20.95 -0.44
N LEU A 49 1.85 -21.26 -1.54
CA LEU A 49 3.16 -20.70 -1.85
C LEU A 49 3.11 -19.16 -1.94
N PHE A 50 2.15 -18.62 -2.68
CA PHE A 50 2.06 -17.17 -2.94
C PHE A 50 1.30 -16.39 -1.86
N GLU A 51 0.42 -17.03 -1.10
CA GLU A 51 -0.38 -16.41 -0.03
C GLU A 51 0.21 -16.63 1.36
N ARG A 52 1.19 -17.53 1.56
CA ARG A 52 1.75 -17.80 2.89
C ARG A 52 3.27 -17.88 2.88
N THR A 53 3.84 -18.79 2.09
CA THR A 53 5.28 -19.08 2.14
C THR A 53 6.14 -17.92 1.64
N ILE A 54 5.85 -17.38 0.45
CA ILE A 54 6.61 -16.26 -0.13
C ILE A 54 6.44 -15.00 0.73
N PRO A 55 5.21 -14.57 1.10
CA PRO A 55 5.04 -13.42 1.98
C PRO A 55 5.78 -13.51 3.30
N SER A 56 5.66 -14.63 4.01
CA SER A 56 6.38 -14.85 5.26
C SER A 56 7.90 -14.78 5.04
N SER A 57 8.42 -15.46 4.02
CA SER A 57 9.86 -15.46 3.73
C SER A 57 10.41 -14.08 3.37
N VAL A 58 9.65 -13.27 2.62
CA VAL A 58 10.05 -11.90 2.26
C VAL A 58 10.10 -11.02 3.51
N ILE A 59 9.06 -11.05 4.35
CA ILE A 59 8.96 -10.22 5.57
C ILE A 59 10.01 -10.64 6.61
N SER A 60 10.27 -11.96 6.79
CA SER A 60 11.26 -12.46 7.76
C SER A 60 12.69 -12.01 7.48
N LYS A 61 13.01 -11.54 6.26
CA LYS A 61 14.33 -10.94 5.99
C LYS A 61 14.56 -9.65 6.77
N CYS A 62 13.48 -8.99 7.19
CA CYS A 62 13.50 -7.71 7.88
C CYS A 62 13.38 -7.85 9.39
N LEU A 63 13.50 -9.07 9.94
CA LEU A 63 13.57 -9.27 11.38
C LEU A 63 14.63 -8.34 11.98
N TRP A 64 14.26 -7.71 13.09
CA TRP A 64 15.02 -6.65 13.74
C TRP A 64 16.47 -7.04 14.01
N ASN A 65 16.70 -8.27 14.48
CA ASN A 65 18.03 -8.81 14.78
C ASN A 65 18.96 -8.96 13.56
N ASN A 66 18.46 -8.81 12.32
CA ASN A 66 19.28 -8.87 11.12
C ASN A 66 20.00 -7.55 10.82
N TRP A 67 19.56 -6.44 11.41
CA TRP A 67 20.07 -5.10 11.07
C TRP A 67 20.17 -4.13 12.26
N GLU A 68 19.40 -4.32 13.33
CA GLU A 68 19.60 -3.58 14.57
C GLU A 68 20.93 -3.97 15.20
N SER A 69 21.74 -2.98 15.58
CA SER A 69 23.05 -3.19 16.20
C SER A 69 23.16 -2.63 17.62
N TRP A 70 22.02 -2.47 18.30
CA TRP A 70 21.96 -2.02 19.70
C TRP A 70 22.66 -2.98 20.65
N GLN A 71 23.26 -2.44 21.72
CA GLN A 71 23.84 -3.25 22.80
C GLN A 71 22.74 -4.00 23.59
N SER A 72 21.58 -3.35 23.75
CA SER A 72 20.40 -3.86 24.46
C SER A 72 19.15 -3.81 23.56
N PRO A 73 19.07 -4.66 22.52
CA PRO A 73 18.00 -4.61 21.52
C PRO A 73 16.61 -4.93 22.10
N GLU A 74 16.52 -5.65 23.21
CA GLU A 74 15.28 -5.94 23.94
C GLU A 74 14.60 -4.69 24.52
N MET A 75 15.35 -3.60 24.68
CA MET A 75 14.85 -2.32 25.18
C MET A 75 14.43 -1.38 24.05
N SER A 76 14.72 -1.71 22.80
CA SER A 76 14.40 -0.85 21.67
C SER A 76 12.89 -0.68 21.50
N HIS A 77 12.49 0.54 21.13
CA HIS A 77 11.11 0.81 20.72
C HIS A 77 11.02 0.71 19.19
N ARG A 78 10.31 -0.31 18.71
CA ARG A 78 10.23 -0.68 17.31
C ARG A 78 8.96 -0.17 16.66
N ILE A 79 9.12 0.44 15.49
CA ILE A 79 8.05 1.13 14.77
C ILE A 79 8.01 0.66 13.31
N VAL A 80 6.82 0.33 12.83
CA VAL A 80 6.54 0.12 11.40
C VAL A 80 5.82 1.34 10.86
N LEU A 81 6.34 1.98 9.81
CA LEU A 81 5.67 3.04 9.07
C LEU A 81 5.13 2.52 7.73
N ILE A 82 3.87 2.80 7.46
CA ILE A 82 3.15 2.42 6.24
C ILE A 82 2.72 3.71 5.53
N ALA A 83 3.20 3.94 4.31
CA ALA A 83 2.77 5.06 3.49
C ALA A 83 1.89 4.60 2.34
N ASP A 84 0.97 5.47 1.95
CA ASP A 84 0.11 5.35 0.76
C ASP A 84 -0.47 3.93 0.60
N PRO A 85 -1.13 3.36 1.63
CA PRO A 85 -1.80 2.06 1.46
C PRO A 85 -2.92 2.16 0.41
N GLN A 86 -3.53 3.34 0.23
CA GLN A 86 -4.48 3.70 -0.83
C GLN A 86 -5.41 2.54 -1.20
N ILE A 87 -6.33 2.18 -0.30
CA ILE A 87 -7.24 1.07 -0.58
C ILE A 87 -8.05 1.40 -1.85
N VAL A 88 -8.01 0.50 -2.84
CA VAL A 88 -8.61 0.75 -4.15
C VAL A 88 -10.12 0.94 -4.03
N ASP A 89 -10.68 1.95 -4.66
CA ASP A 89 -12.11 2.26 -4.56
C ASP A 89 -12.74 2.57 -5.94
N ASP A 90 -13.93 3.17 -5.95
CA ASP A 90 -14.63 3.48 -7.21
C ASP A 90 -14.05 4.70 -7.95
N TYR A 91 -13.22 5.50 -7.28
CA TYR A 91 -12.49 6.64 -7.86
C TYR A 91 -11.16 6.22 -8.48
N SER A 92 -10.57 5.11 -8.04
CA SER A 92 -9.34 4.58 -8.62
C SER A 92 -9.47 4.27 -10.12
N TYR A 93 -10.61 3.70 -10.52
CA TYR A 93 -10.81 3.20 -11.88
C TYR A 93 -12.24 3.48 -12.42
N PRO A 94 -12.63 4.75 -12.61
CA PRO A 94 -14.01 5.15 -12.88
C PRO A 94 -14.54 4.66 -14.24
N LYS A 95 -13.63 4.29 -15.16
CA LYS A 95 -13.97 3.79 -16.50
C LYS A 95 -14.09 2.27 -16.58
N GLN A 96 -13.81 1.55 -15.49
CA GLN A 96 -13.86 0.08 -15.48
C GLN A 96 -15.26 -0.46 -15.16
N SER A 97 -15.53 -1.70 -15.58
CA SER A 97 -16.80 -2.36 -15.23
C SER A 97 -16.87 -2.61 -13.72
N ARG A 98 -18.07 -2.50 -13.12
CA ARG A 98 -18.27 -2.75 -11.68
C ARG A 98 -17.79 -4.13 -11.23
N VAL A 99 -17.95 -5.14 -12.08
CA VAL A 99 -17.49 -6.51 -11.79
C VAL A 99 -15.97 -6.56 -11.73
N LEU A 100 -15.28 -5.96 -12.71
CA LEU A 100 -13.82 -5.91 -12.69
C LEU A 100 -13.31 -5.12 -11.48
N ASN A 101 -13.92 -3.97 -11.19
CA ASN A 101 -13.53 -3.16 -10.04
C ASN A 101 -13.69 -3.95 -8.73
N PHE A 102 -14.80 -4.67 -8.55
CA PHE A 102 -15.01 -5.54 -7.40
C PHE A 102 -13.85 -6.53 -7.18
N PHE A 103 -13.38 -7.21 -8.23
CA PHE A 103 -12.25 -8.14 -8.12
C PHE A 103 -10.93 -7.43 -7.84
N ILE A 104 -10.69 -6.25 -8.43
CA ILE A 104 -9.47 -5.47 -8.15
C ILE A 104 -9.45 -5.02 -6.69
N LYS A 105 -10.54 -4.44 -6.19
CA LYS A 105 -10.67 -4.06 -4.76
C LYS A 105 -10.40 -5.26 -3.86
N ARG A 106 -11.03 -6.39 -4.15
CA ARG A 106 -10.84 -7.63 -3.39
C ARG A 106 -9.38 -8.11 -3.38
N LEU A 107 -8.70 -8.10 -4.52
CA LEU A 107 -7.30 -8.51 -4.62
C LEU A 107 -6.37 -7.55 -3.87
N ALA A 108 -6.59 -6.24 -4.00
CA ALA A 108 -5.81 -5.22 -3.32
C ALA A 108 -6.00 -5.29 -1.80
N ASP A 109 -7.24 -5.36 -1.32
CA ASP A 109 -7.58 -5.52 0.09
C ASP A 109 -6.95 -6.79 0.67
N ASN A 110 -7.01 -7.92 -0.06
CA ASN A 110 -6.40 -9.18 0.38
C ASN A 110 -4.88 -9.08 0.49
N TYR A 111 -4.25 -8.46 -0.50
CA TYR A 111 -2.80 -8.26 -0.53
C TYR A 111 -2.36 -7.41 0.67
N LEU A 112 -3.02 -6.27 0.91
CA LEU A 112 -2.71 -5.38 2.02
C LEU A 112 -2.94 -6.05 3.36
N HIS A 113 -4.12 -6.66 3.55
CA HIS A 113 -4.48 -7.32 4.81
C HIS A 113 -3.51 -8.44 5.17
N ARG A 114 -3.24 -9.35 4.23
CA ARG A 114 -2.32 -10.46 4.45
C ARG A 114 -0.93 -10.00 4.86
N ASN A 115 -0.37 -9.04 4.12
CA ASN A 115 0.97 -8.59 4.42
C ASN A 115 1.00 -7.80 5.74
N TYR A 116 -0.03 -7.01 6.06
CA TYR A 116 -0.14 -6.32 7.34
C TYR A 116 -0.17 -7.31 8.52
N GLU A 117 -0.98 -8.37 8.44
CA GLU A 117 -1.06 -9.43 9.45
C GLU A 117 0.28 -10.18 9.63
N LEU A 118 0.98 -10.45 8.52
CA LEU A 118 2.30 -11.08 8.56
C LEU A 118 3.38 -10.15 9.12
N VAL A 119 3.35 -8.86 8.76
CA VAL A 119 4.26 -7.86 9.33
C VAL A 119 4.08 -7.80 10.84
N ASP A 120 2.83 -7.71 11.31
CA ASP A 120 2.55 -7.62 12.74
C ASP A 120 2.95 -8.87 13.51
N SER A 121 2.68 -10.05 12.95
CA SER A 121 2.98 -11.34 13.62
C SER A 121 4.46 -11.72 13.57
N ILE A 122 5.19 -11.36 12.51
CA ILE A 122 6.61 -11.72 12.34
C ILE A 122 7.52 -10.68 12.99
N LEU A 123 7.21 -9.39 12.83
CA LEU A 123 8.07 -8.32 13.32
C LEU A 123 7.72 -7.90 14.75
N ASP A 124 6.48 -8.07 15.21
CA ASP A 124 6.12 -7.80 16.62
C ASP A 124 6.51 -6.39 17.09
N GLN A 125 6.23 -5.36 16.28
CA GLN A 125 6.56 -3.96 16.56
C GLN A 125 5.72 -3.35 17.69
N ASN A 126 6.25 -2.37 18.43
CA ASN A 126 5.49 -1.68 19.48
C ASN A 126 4.47 -0.67 18.92
N THR A 127 4.76 -0.08 17.76
CA THR A 127 3.92 0.95 17.16
C THR A 127 3.82 0.79 15.65
N THR A 128 2.62 1.03 15.12
CA THR A 128 2.40 1.19 13.67
C THR A 128 1.89 2.59 13.38
N ILE A 129 2.49 3.23 12.38
CA ILE A 129 2.19 4.60 11.96
C ILE A 129 1.83 4.60 10.48
N PHE A 130 0.68 5.17 10.13
CA PHE A 130 0.29 5.42 8.75
C PHE A 130 0.59 6.86 8.37
N LEU A 131 1.23 7.06 7.21
CA LEU A 131 1.70 8.37 6.72
C LEU A 131 0.76 8.93 5.65
N GLY A 132 -0.56 8.91 5.90
CA GLY A 132 -1.57 9.44 4.98
C GLY A 132 -1.90 8.55 3.79
N ASP A 133 -2.82 9.06 2.96
CA ASP A 133 -3.42 8.39 1.82
C ASP A 133 -3.97 7.00 2.17
N LEU A 134 -4.82 7.02 3.19
CA LEU A 134 -5.52 5.82 3.65
C LEU A 134 -6.51 5.32 2.58
N PHE A 135 -7.14 6.27 1.89
CA PHE A 135 -8.10 6.07 0.80
C PHE A 135 -7.57 6.63 -0.52
N ASP A 136 -8.21 6.29 -1.64
CA ASP A 136 -7.94 6.94 -2.93
C ASP A 136 -8.96 8.07 -3.22
N GLY A 137 -10.22 7.88 -2.83
CA GLY A 137 -11.32 8.84 -3.03
C GLY A 137 -11.75 9.64 -1.79
N GLY A 138 -11.06 9.53 -0.65
CA GLY A 138 -11.51 10.01 0.67
C GLY A 138 -12.04 11.45 0.71
N ARG A 139 -11.39 12.36 -0.02
CA ARG A 139 -11.77 13.78 -0.14
C ARG A 139 -13.07 14.06 -0.88
N TYR A 140 -13.53 13.13 -1.73
CA TYR A 140 -14.68 13.34 -2.62
C TYR A 140 -15.98 12.71 -2.12
N TRP A 141 -15.93 11.88 -1.09
CA TRP A 141 -17.08 11.15 -0.58
C TRP A 141 -17.94 12.00 0.36
N ASP A 142 -19.25 11.73 0.30
CA ASP A 142 -20.16 12.07 1.38
C ASP A 142 -19.85 11.23 2.64
N ASP A 143 -20.49 11.59 3.76
CA ASP A 143 -20.20 10.98 5.05
C ASP A 143 -20.59 9.50 5.11
N ASP A 144 -21.63 9.08 4.41
CA ASP A 144 -22.11 7.70 4.41
C ASP A 144 -21.12 6.79 3.67
N GLN A 145 -20.74 7.16 2.45
CA GLN A 145 -19.72 6.41 1.69
C GLN A 145 -18.37 6.42 2.42
N TRP A 146 -17.97 7.56 2.97
CA TRP A 146 -16.72 7.66 3.72
C TRP A 146 -16.72 6.73 4.95
N LEU A 147 -17.84 6.62 5.66
CA LEU A 147 -17.95 5.74 6.83
C LEU A 147 -17.89 4.26 6.45
N GLU A 148 -18.49 3.85 5.33
CA GLU A 148 -18.37 2.49 4.80
C GLU A 148 -16.91 2.13 4.49
N GLU A 149 -16.20 3.05 3.83
CA GLU A 149 -14.79 2.90 3.47
C GLU A 149 -13.87 2.94 4.70
N PHE A 150 -14.17 3.78 5.70
CA PHE A 150 -13.50 3.76 7.00
C PHE A 150 -13.64 2.39 7.69
N HIS A 151 -14.83 1.80 7.69
CA HIS A 151 -15.01 0.46 8.23
C HIS A 151 -14.28 -0.60 7.40
N ARG A 152 -14.20 -0.43 6.07
CA ARG A 152 -13.41 -1.30 5.20
C ARG A 152 -11.92 -1.21 5.49
N PHE A 153 -11.38 0.00 5.60
CA PHE A 153 -9.99 0.24 5.97
C PHE A 153 -9.63 -0.45 7.29
N ASN A 154 -10.49 -0.33 8.31
CA ASN A 154 -10.28 -1.01 9.60
C ASN A 154 -10.41 -2.53 9.54
N ARG A 155 -11.08 -3.11 8.53
CA ARG A 155 -11.06 -4.56 8.27
C ARG A 155 -9.77 -4.99 7.56
N VAL A 156 -9.27 -4.18 6.64
CA VAL A 156 -7.99 -4.44 5.93
C VAL A 156 -6.82 -4.32 6.91
N PHE A 157 -6.82 -3.29 7.75
CA PHE A 157 -5.81 -2.99 8.76
C PHE A 157 -6.43 -3.03 10.16
N PRO A 158 -6.72 -4.21 10.72
CA PRO A 158 -7.31 -4.31 12.05
C PRO A 158 -6.34 -3.85 13.13
N LYS A 159 -6.82 -3.04 14.07
CA LYS A 159 -6.01 -2.61 15.21
C LYS A 159 -5.60 -3.80 16.07
N LYS A 160 -4.35 -3.79 16.52
CA LYS A 160 -3.76 -4.86 17.35
C LYS A 160 -3.83 -4.48 18.82
N GLN A 161 -4.15 -5.46 19.66
CA GLN A 161 -4.15 -5.25 21.12
C GLN A 161 -2.72 -5.00 21.60
N ASN A 162 -2.56 -4.11 22.58
CA ASN A 162 -1.27 -3.76 23.20
C ASN A 162 -0.24 -3.15 22.24
N ARG A 163 -0.64 -2.69 21.06
CA ARG A 163 0.19 -1.92 20.14
C ARG A 163 -0.37 -0.51 19.96
N LYS A 164 0.51 0.48 19.86
CA LYS A 164 0.10 1.83 19.48
C LYS A 164 -0.17 1.85 17.97
N ASP A 165 -1.28 2.45 17.58
CA ASP A 165 -1.72 2.55 16.19
C ASP A 165 -2.06 4.03 15.91
N ILE A 166 -1.35 4.62 14.95
CA ILE A 166 -1.43 6.05 14.61
C ILE A 166 -1.81 6.18 13.14
N ARG A 167 -2.93 6.83 12.87
CA ARG A 167 -3.52 7.00 11.53
C ARG A 167 -3.96 8.44 11.25
N SER A 168 -3.58 9.39 12.10
CA SER A 168 -4.08 10.76 12.07
C SER A 168 -3.35 11.68 11.10
N ILE A 169 -2.27 11.21 10.45
CA ILE A 169 -1.59 11.98 9.40
C ILE A 169 -2.44 11.83 8.13
N PRO A 170 -3.09 12.89 7.63
CA PRO A 170 -3.88 12.81 6.42
C PRO A 170 -2.97 12.93 5.19
N GLY A 171 -3.35 12.27 4.11
CA GLY A 171 -2.78 12.54 2.79
C GLY A 171 -3.70 13.35 1.89
N ASN A 172 -3.19 13.75 0.72
CA ASN A 172 -3.98 14.56 -0.22
C ASN A 172 -5.19 13.78 -0.75
N HIS A 173 -5.15 12.44 -0.79
CA HIS A 173 -6.32 11.65 -1.15
C HIS A 173 -7.39 11.61 -0.06
N ASP A 174 -7.01 11.81 1.20
CA ASP A 174 -7.90 11.81 2.35
C ASP A 174 -8.63 13.15 2.52
N ILE A 175 -7.93 14.27 2.36
CA ILE A 175 -8.43 15.62 2.70
C ILE A 175 -8.44 16.63 1.54
N GLY A 176 -7.79 16.32 0.42
CA GLY A 176 -7.56 17.26 -0.68
C GLY A 176 -6.23 18.00 -0.54
N PHE A 177 -5.88 18.80 -1.54
CA PHE A 177 -4.70 19.68 -1.53
C PHE A 177 -5.08 21.11 -1.89
N GLN A 178 -5.42 21.39 -3.15
CA GLN A 178 -5.80 22.75 -3.55
C GLN A 178 -7.23 23.10 -3.16
N THR A 179 -8.08 22.10 -2.95
CA THR A 179 -9.45 22.28 -2.48
C THR A 179 -9.62 21.44 -1.23
N ILE A 180 -9.64 22.11 -0.08
CA ILE A 180 -9.86 21.46 1.22
C ILE A 180 -11.15 22.01 1.80
N HIS A 181 -12.06 21.13 2.19
CA HIS A 181 -13.31 21.53 2.82
C HIS A 181 -13.23 21.34 4.34
N PRO A 182 -13.63 22.32 5.17
CA PRO A 182 -13.58 22.20 6.63
C PRO A 182 -14.33 20.98 7.19
N HIS A 183 -15.41 20.55 6.52
CA HIS A 183 -16.15 19.34 6.94
C HIS A 183 -15.34 18.05 6.72
N VAL A 184 -14.53 17.96 5.66
CA VAL A 184 -13.67 16.80 5.37
C VAL A 184 -12.56 16.69 6.42
N LEU A 185 -11.91 17.81 6.77
CA LEU A 185 -10.92 17.86 7.86
C LEU A 185 -11.53 17.43 9.19
N LYS A 186 -12.68 18.00 9.55
CA LYS A 186 -13.40 17.66 10.80
C LYS A 186 -13.81 16.18 10.82
N ARG A 187 -14.28 15.63 9.69
CA ARG A 187 -14.65 14.22 9.56
C ARG A 187 -13.43 13.31 9.75
N PHE A 188 -12.32 13.61 9.09
CA PHE A 188 -11.09 12.83 9.21
C PHE A 188 -10.58 12.86 10.66
N ALA A 189 -10.45 14.06 11.24
CA ALA A 189 -9.95 14.23 12.60
C ALA A 189 -10.83 13.58 13.68
N LYS A 190 -12.15 13.60 13.48
CA LYS A 190 -13.11 12.93 14.38
C LYS A 190 -12.87 11.42 14.50
N HIS A 191 -12.40 10.77 13.43
CA HIS A 191 -12.26 9.30 13.39
C HIS A 191 -10.82 8.83 13.61
N TYR A 192 -9.84 9.59 13.12
CA TYR A 192 -8.43 9.19 13.21
C TYR A 192 -7.63 9.96 14.26
N GLY A 193 -8.14 11.09 14.76
CA GLY A 193 -7.46 11.98 15.70
C GLY A 193 -6.96 13.28 15.03
N PRO A 194 -6.49 14.25 15.82
CA PRO A 194 -5.98 15.52 15.29
C PRO A 194 -4.82 15.30 14.31
N SER A 195 -4.81 16.06 13.22
CA SER A 195 -3.81 15.95 12.16
C SER A 195 -2.49 16.64 12.49
N ASN A 196 -2.52 17.55 13.47
CA ASN A 196 -1.35 18.14 14.11
C ASN A 196 -1.33 17.74 15.59
N ASP A 197 -0.29 17.03 16.01
CA ASP A 197 -0.14 16.55 17.39
C ASP A 197 1.34 16.24 17.67
N TYR A 198 1.67 15.98 18.92
CA TYR A 198 2.96 15.40 19.27
C TYR A 198 2.83 14.30 20.33
N LEU A 199 3.78 13.38 20.32
CA LEU A 199 3.85 12.31 21.30
C LEU A 199 5.29 11.86 21.50
N VAL A 200 5.56 11.29 22.67
CA VAL A 200 6.87 10.69 22.97
C VAL A 200 6.79 9.19 22.79
N LEU A 201 7.68 8.63 21.95
CA LEU A 201 7.86 7.19 21.76
C LEU A 201 9.35 6.88 21.88
N GLY A 202 9.72 5.91 22.73
CA GLY A 202 11.11 5.45 22.86
C GLY A 202 12.15 6.57 22.99
N ASN A 203 11.94 7.53 23.90
CA ASN A 203 12.82 8.71 24.09
C ASN A 203 13.00 9.59 22.84
N HIS A 204 11.98 9.66 21.98
CA HIS A 204 11.92 10.55 20.82
C HIS A 204 10.59 11.30 20.80
N SER A 205 10.63 12.59 20.48
CA SER A 205 9.43 13.42 20.32
C SER A 205 8.96 13.37 18.86
N PHE A 206 7.89 12.64 18.58
CA PHE A 206 7.27 12.59 17.27
C PHE A 206 6.31 13.76 17.10
N VAL A 207 6.49 14.53 16.03
CA VAL A 207 5.62 15.64 15.62
C VAL A 207 4.85 15.18 14.40
N LEU A 208 3.53 15.06 14.53
CA LEU A 208 2.61 14.77 13.44
C LEU A 208 2.17 16.10 12.88
N PHE A 209 2.30 16.27 11.57
CA PHE A 209 2.06 17.56 10.96
C PHE A 209 1.41 17.45 9.59
N ASP A 210 0.23 18.06 9.47
CA ASP A 210 -0.51 18.21 8.21
C ASP A 210 0.05 19.39 7.41
N SER A 211 1.10 19.12 6.65
CA SER A 211 1.72 20.14 5.79
C SER A 211 0.80 20.59 4.66
N ILE A 212 -0.20 19.80 4.29
CA ILE A 212 -1.11 20.08 3.18
C ILE A 212 -2.05 21.22 3.56
N SER A 213 -2.70 21.11 4.72
CA SER A 213 -3.56 22.17 5.24
C SER A 213 -2.76 23.44 5.56
N LEU A 214 -1.50 23.32 6.01
CA LEU A 214 -0.63 24.48 6.20
C LEU A 214 -0.35 25.21 4.87
N SER A 215 -0.15 24.48 3.78
CA SER A 215 0.04 25.02 2.43
C SER A 215 -1.21 25.64 1.81
N HIS A 216 -2.39 25.46 2.42
CA HIS A 216 -3.63 26.00 1.89
C HIS A 216 -3.72 27.52 2.14
N PRO A 217 -4.18 28.34 1.17
CA PRO A 217 -4.22 29.79 1.32
C PRO A 217 -5.35 30.31 2.23
N ASP A 218 -6.35 29.49 2.52
CA ASP A 218 -7.49 29.85 3.38
C ASP A 218 -7.13 29.80 4.86
N GLU A 219 -7.33 30.92 5.57
CA GLU A 219 -7.07 31.04 7.01
C GLU A 219 -7.97 30.12 7.85
N GLU A 220 -9.19 29.77 7.41
CA GLU A 220 -10.03 28.81 8.11
C GLU A 220 -9.38 27.41 8.13
N ILE A 221 -8.58 27.10 7.12
CA ILE A 221 -7.89 25.82 6.98
C ILE A 221 -6.53 25.83 7.70
N ASN A 222 -5.72 26.88 7.50
CA ASN A 222 -4.32 26.87 7.94
C ASN A 222 -4.09 27.43 9.36
N SER A 223 -4.99 28.25 9.91
CA SER A 223 -4.72 29.05 11.13
C SER A 223 -4.38 28.22 12.36
N LEU A 224 -5.08 27.10 12.57
CA LEU A 224 -4.81 26.21 13.71
C LEU A 224 -3.44 25.53 13.58
N LEU A 225 -3.00 25.23 12.36
CA LEU A 225 -1.68 24.64 12.11
C LEU A 225 -0.58 25.66 12.30
N GLU A 226 -0.85 26.92 11.93
CA GLU A 226 0.05 28.04 12.17
C GLU A 226 0.24 28.32 13.67
N GLU A 227 -0.85 28.29 14.44
CA GLU A 227 -0.79 28.41 15.90
C GLU A 227 -0.01 27.25 16.51
N PHE A 228 -0.30 26.01 16.11
CA PHE A 228 0.41 24.82 16.59
C PHE A 228 1.91 24.88 16.29
N LEU A 229 2.29 25.22 15.06
CA LEU A 229 3.69 25.31 14.65
C LEU A 229 4.43 26.41 15.43
N SER A 230 3.79 27.56 15.64
CA SER A 230 4.36 28.69 16.36
C SER A 230 4.55 28.41 17.85
N GLY A 231 3.59 27.72 18.49
CA GLY A 231 3.64 27.34 19.90
C GLY A 231 4.43 26.06 20.19
N LEU A 232 4.91 25.35 19.16
CA LEU A 232 5.48 24.00 19.31
C LEU A 232 6.65 23.93 20.29
N ASN A 233 7.51 24.95 20.29
CA ASN A 233 8.70 24.97 21.14
C ASN A 233 8.39 25.24 22.62
N ASP A 234 7.20 25.74 22.93
CA ASP A 234 6.72 25.88 24.30
C ASP A 234 6.04 24.58 24.79
N MET A 235 5.50 23.78 23.85
CA MET A 235 4.83 22.51 24.14
C MET A 235 5.80 21.32 24.28
N ILE A 236 6.86 21.28 23.48
CA ILE A 236 7.79 20.14 23.41
C ILE A 236 9.13 20.50 24.05
N THR A 237 9.48 19.80 25.13
CA THR A 237 10.78 19.95 25.78
C THR A 237 11.92 19.53 24.85
N ASN A 238 13.14 20.04 25.09
CA ASN A 238 14.33 19.67 24.32
C ASN A 238 15.03 18.41 24.87
N ASP A 239 14.33 17.61 25.68
CA ASP A 239 14.89 16.42 26.33
C ASP A 239 15.13 15.29 25.33
N TYR A 240 14.37 15.26 24.24
CA TYR A 240 14.40 14.20 23.23
C TYR A 240 14.60 14.72 21.82
N PRO A 241 15.34 13.99 20.97
CA PRO A 241 15.40 14.26 19.54
C PRO A 241 14.00 14.20 18.91
N ARG A 242 13.76 15.09 17.95
CA ARG A 242 12.46 15.22 17.29
C ARG A 242 12.41 14.45 15.98
N VAL A 243 11.30 13.75 15.73
CA VAL A 243 11.00 13.08 14.46
C VAL A 243 9.77 13.74 13.85
N LEU A 244 9.87 14.24 12.63
CA LEU A 244 8.73 14.82 11.91
C LEU A 244 8.05 13.73 11.06
N LEU A 245 6.73 13.64 11.20
CA LEU A 245 5.87 12.82 10.36
C LEU A 245 4.93 13.74 9.57
N THR A 246 5.01 13.66 8.25
CA THR A 246 4.18 14.40 7.31
C THR A 246 3.74 13.47 6.19
N HIS A 247 2.73 13.83 5.41
CA HIS A 247 2.40 13.08 4.21
C HIS A 247 3.22 13.56 3.02
N VAL A 248 3.06 14.80 2.59
CA VAL A 248 3.78 15.33 1.44
C VAL A 248 5.24 15.66 1.83
N PRO A 249 6.24 15.20 1.05
CA PRO A 249 7.65 15.48 1.30
C PRO A 249 7.97 16.97 1.36
N LEU A 250 9.03 17.33 2.09
CA LEU A 250 9.53 18.70 2.04
C LEU A 250 10.17 18.98 0.68
N TYR A 251 10.40 20.26 0.40
CA TYR A 251 11.00 20.73 -0.84
C TYR A 251 12.29 19.98 -1.19
N ARG A 252 12.48 19.72 -2.49
CA ARG A 252 13.65 19.06 -3.07
C ARG A 252 14.22 19.89 -4.21
N PHE A 253 15.53 19.83 -4.40
CA PHE A 253 16.22 20.49 -5.50
C PHE A 253 16.13 19.62 -6.77
N PRO A 254 15.25 19.93 -7.74
CA PRO A 254 14.90 19.04 -8.84
C PRO A 254 16.08 18.72 -9.77
N ASP A 255 17.02 19.66 -9.90
CA ASP A 255 18.06 19.57 -10.92
C ASP A 255 19.21 18.64 -10.51
N THR A 256 19.37 18.40 -9.21
CA THR A 256 20.58 17.74 -8.66
C THR A 256 20.26 16.62 -7.68
N GLN A 257 19.09 16.62 -7.05
CA GLN A 257 18.83 15.75 -5.92
C GLN A 257 18.37 14.35 -6.37
N LEU A 258 19.19 13.36 -6.04
CA LEU A 258 18.89 11.95 -6.20
C LEU A 258 18.32 11.38 -4.89
N CYS A 259 17.53 10.32 -5.01
CA CYS A 259 16.81 9.68 -3.91
C CYS A 259 17.51 8.44 -3.32
N GLY A 260 18.74 8.18 -3.76
CA GLY A 260 19.49 6.99 -3.37
C GLY A 260 19.12 5.72 -4.16
N PRO A 261 19.84 4.62 -3.89
CA PRO A 261 19.82 3.42 -4.73
C PRO A 261 18.54 2.57 -4.58
N LYS A 262 17.77 2.75 -3.51
CA LYS A 262 16.55 1.99 -3.21
C LYS A 262 15.31 2.49 -3.98
N ARG A 263 15.39 3.63 -4.68
CA ARG A 263 14.37 4.11 -5.64
C ARG A 263 14.40 3.28 -6.92
N GLU A 264 13.24 2.95 -7.52
CA GLU A 264 13.20 2.14 -8.74
C GLU A 264 13.85 2.81 -9.95
N LYS A 265 13.85 4.15 -9.99
CA LYS A 265 14.54 4.98 -10.99
C LYS A 265 15.64 5.84 -10.35
N SER A 266 16.49 5.21 -9.55
CA SER A 266 17.53 5.86 -8.72
C SER A 266 18.51 6.79 -9.45
N HIS A 267 18.73 6.58 -10.75
CA HIS A 267 19.66 7.38 -11.56
C HIS A 267 19.04 8.67 -12.12
N ARG A 268 17.77 8.96 -11.81
CA ARG A 268 17.09 10.19 -12.26
C ARG A 268 16.89 11.12 -11.07
N PRO A 269 17.03 12.44 -11.28
CA PRO A 269 16.62 13.42 -10.27
C PRO A 269 15.15 13.27 -9.89
N PHE A 270 14.84 13.72 -8.67
CA PHE A 270 13.47 13.72 -8.17
C PHE A 270 12.55 14.59 -9.05
N PRO A 271 11.43 14.08 -9.55
CA PRO A 271 10.56 14.84 -10.44
C PRO A 271 9.66 15.78 -9.64
N LEU A 272 9.77 17.09 -9.84
CA LEU A 272 8.78 18.04 -9.32
C LEU A 272 7.55 18.06 -10.23
N GLN A 273 6.40 17.68 -9.69
CA GLN A 273 5.13 17.64 -10.42
C GLN A 273 4.02 18.26 -9.57
N ARG A 274 3.07 18.90 -10.27
CA ARG A 274 1.84 19.44 -9.69
C ARG A 274 0.68 19.06 -10.60
N GLY A 275 -0.39 18.59 -10.00
CA GLY A 275 -1.60 18.16 -10.67
C GLY A 275 -2.85 18.60 -9.90
N ASP A 276 -3.99 18.03 -10.28
CA ASP A 276 -5.24 18.22 -9.56
C ASP A 276 -5.20 17.50 -8.20
N GLN A 277 -5.40 18.25 -7.12
CA GLN A 277 -5.30 17.79 -5.73
C GLN A 277 -3.98 17.07 -5.40
N TYR A 278 -2.88 17.41 -6.09
CA TYR A 278 -1.60 16.69 -5.97
C TYR A 278 -0.39 17.61 -6.17
N GLN A 279 0.66 17.43 -5.35
CA GLN A 279 2.00 17.99 -5.52
C GLN A 279 3.04 17.03 -4.93
N THR A 280 4.15 16.83 -5.61
CA THR A 280 5.23 15.90 -5.17
C THR A 280 6.00 16.37 -3.93
N VAL A 281 5.95 17.66 -3.60
CA VAL A 281 6.60 18.29 -2.45
C VAL A 281 5.81 19.51 -1.98
N ILE A 282 6.04 19.91 -0.74
CA ILE A 282 5.62 21.21 -0.20
C ILE A 282 6.55 22.33 -0.69
N GLU A 283 6.01 23.55 -0.78
CA GLU A 283 6.73 24.74 -1.21
C GLU A 283 7.97 25.04 -0.33
N TYR A 284 8.99 25.67 -0.94
CA TYR A 284 10.30 25.91 -0.30
C TYR A 284 10.19 26.68 1.02
N GLU A 285 9.47 27.81 1.03
CA GLU A 285 9.36 28.67 2.22
C GLU A 285 8.68 27.96 3.39
N ILE A 286 7.63 27.18 3.11
CA ILE A 286 6.91 26.39 4.12
C ILE A 286 7.82 25.28 4.65
N SER A 287 8.50 24.56 3.75
CA SER A 287 9.47 23.52 4.11
C SER A 287 10.58 24.05 5.01
N LYS A 288 11.17 25.21 4.68
CA LYS A 288 12.20 25.87 5.49
C LYS A 288 11.67 26.29 6.84
N ARG A 289 10.47 26.87 6.90
CA ARG A 289 9.83 27.26 8.14
C ARG A 289 9.57 26.06 9.05
N MET A 290 9.02 24.97 8.51
CA MET A 290 8.80 23.73 9.25
C MET A 290 10.12 23.18 9.80
N LEU A 291 11.13 23.05 8.94
CA LEU A 291 12.45 22.54 9.32
C LEU A 291 13.07 23.37 10.46
N ASN A 292 13.13 24.69 10.29
CA ASN A 292 13.75 25.59 11.27
C ASN A 292 12.97 25.71 12.59
N THR A 293 11.65 25.51 12.57
CA THR A 293 10.81 25.60 13.77
C THR A 293 10.80 24.29 14.55
N ILE A 294 10.57 23.18 13.84
CA ILE A 294 10.44 21.83 14.43
C ILE A 294 11.81 21.29 14.82
N ARG A 295 12.85 21.56 14.03
CA ARG A 295 14.23 21.05 14.22
C ARG A 295 14.32 19.52 14.36
N PRO A 296 13.73 18.73 13.44
CA PRO A 296 13.79 17.27 13.50
C PRO A 296 15.18 16.72 13.15
N VAL A 297 15.58 15.62 13.80
CA VAL A 297 16.76 14.84 13.36
C VAL A 297 16.42 13.91 12.19
N LEU A 298 15.14 13.52 12.09
CA LEU A 298 14.62 12.56 11.12
C LEU A 298 13.21 12.96 10.68
N ILE A 299 12.93 12.81 9.39
CA ILE A 299 11.65 13.15 8.77
C ILE A 299 11.16 11.92 7.99
N PHE A 300 9.90 11.54 8.15
CA PHE A 300 9.23 10.56 7.30
C PHE A 300 8.06 11.19 6.55
N ALA A 301 8.00 10.89 5.25
CA ALA A 301 6.95 11.32 4.33
C ALA A 301 6.39 10.15 3.51
N GLY A 302 5.24 10.33 2.86
CA GLY A 302 4.63 9.45 1.85
C GLY A 302 4.53 10.15 0.48
N ASP A 303 3.36 10.10 -0.15
CA ASP A 303 2.91 10.81 -1.38
C ASP A 303 3.62 10.43 -2.69
N ASP A 304 4.96 10.40 -2.75
CA ASP A 304 5.68 10.10 -4.01
C ASP A 304 5.65 8.60 -4.38
N HIS A 305 5.10 7.75 -3.51
CA HIS A 305 4.97 6.30 -3.61
C HIS A 305 6.28 5.50 -3.75
N ASP A 306 7.38 6.08 -4.20
CA ASP A 306 8.69 5.43 -4.33
C ASP A 306 9.66 5.92 -3.25
N TYR A 307 10.63 5.09 -2.90
CA TYR A 307 11.58 5.40 -1.84
C TYR A 307 12.43 6.62 -2.22
N CYS A 308 12.66 7.50 -1.26
CA CYS A 308 13.62 8.59 -1.41
C CYS A 308 14.31 8.87 -0.08
N ASP A 309 15.64 8.83 -0.06
CA ASP A 309 16.44 9.05 1.14
C ASP A 309 17.45 10.15 0.87
N ILE A 310 17.24 11.27 1.55
CA ILE A 310 17.95 12.52 1.31
C ILE A 310 18.30 13.20 2.64
N THR A 311 19.12 14.24 2.57
CA THR A 311 19.35 15.15 3.68
C THR A 311 18.79 16.53 3.36
N GLN A 312 18.08 17.10 4.33
CA GLN A 312 17.54 18.45 4.30
C GLN A 312 18.51 19.41 5.01
N PRO A 313 18.99 20.48 4.35
CA PRO A 313 19.94 21.42 4.94
C PRO A 313 19.24 22.46 5.84
N TYR A 314 19.77 22.62 7.06
CA TYR A 314 19.43 23.74 7.93
C TYR A 314 20.19 25.00 7.53
N ASP A 315 19.62 26.17 7.82
CA ASP A 315 20.29 27.47 7.53
C ASP A 315 21.56 27.69 8.35
N ASN A 316 21.67 27.04 9.51
CA ASN A 316 22.80 27.16 10.42
C ASN A 316 23.92 26.12 10.16
N GLY A 317 23.85 25.34 9.07
CA GLY A 317 24.91 24.40 8.69
C GLY A 317 24.76 22.96 9.22
N GLY A 318 23.61 22.59 9.79
CA GLY A 318 23.25 21.20 10.10
C GLY A 318 22.46 20.51 8.98
N VAL A 319 22.13 19.24 9.17
CA VAL A 319 21.21 18.49 8.28
C VAL A 319 20.19 17.67 9.08
N ALA A 320 19.01 17.47 8.51
CA ALA A 320 18.04 16.45 8.94
C ALA A 320 17.95 15.36 7.86
N ARG A 321 17.83 14.09 8.24
CA ARG A 321 17.57 13.03 7.25
C ARG A 321 16.08 13.00 6.93
N GLU A 322 15.71 12.95 5.67
CA GLU A 322 14.32 12.78 5.23
C GLU A 322 14.21 11.50 4.40
N ILE A 323 13.22 10.68 4.75
CA ILE A 323 12.88 9.46 4.05
C ILE A 323 11.43 9.56 3.57
N THR A 324 11.21 9.56 2.25
CA THR A 324 9.91 9.18 1.69
C THR A 324 9.79 7.67 1.75
N VAL A 325 8.84 7.22 2.57
CA VAL A 325 8.47 5.82 2.71
C VAL A 325 7.79 5.37 1.43
N LYS A 326 8.27 4.25 0.90
CA LYS A 326 7.71 3.64 -0.30
C LYS A 326 6.31 3.10 -0.02
N SER A 327 5.41 3.25 -0.98
CA SER A 327 4.00 2.86 -0.86
C SER A 327 3.85 1.36 -0.57
N ALA A 328 2.86 1.03 0.27
CA ALA A 328 2.44 -0.35 0.50
C ALA A 328 1.39 -0.83 -0.52
N ALA A 329 0.82 0.06 -1.32
CA ALA A 329 -0.27 -0.25 -2.24
C ALA A 329 0.16 -1.20 -3.37
N MET A 330 -0.74 -2.11 -3.74
CA MET A 330 -0.61 -2.96 -4.93
C MET A 330 -0.64 -2.14 -6.23
N THR A 331 -1.34 -1.01 -6.23
CA THR A 331 -1.66 -0.21 -7.42
C THR A 331 -0.96 1.16 -7.45
N GLY A 332 -0.03 1.43 -6.53
CA GLY A 332 0.67 2.72 -6.40
C GLY A 332 1.69 3.06 -7.51
N GLY A 333 1.67 2.38 -8.65
CA GLY A 333 2.58 2.66 -9.78
C GLY A 333 4.04 2.20 -9.59
N ILE A 334 4.33 1.50 -8.49
CA ILE A 334 5.63 0.91 -8.16
C ILE A 334 5.61 -0.61 -8.35
N LYS A 335 6.77 -1.22 -8.65
CA LYS A 335 6.90 -2.67 -8.83
C LYS A 335 7.04 -3.44 -7.53
N HIS A 336 7.64 -2.80 -6.51
CA HIS A 336 8.03 -3.48 -5.27
C HIS A 336 7.51 -2.71 -4.05
N PRO A 337 6.24 -2.91 -3.63
CA PRO A 337 5.72 -2.29 -2.42
C PRO A 337 6.59 -2.57 -1.20
N ALA A 338 6.58 -1.68 -0.23
CA ALA A 338 7.41 -1.80 0.96
C ALA A 338 6.77 -1.07 2.16
N PHE A 339 7.40 -1.23 3.32
CA PHE A 339 7.16 -0.42 4.51
C PHE A 339 8.52 -0.02 5.11
N GLN A 340 8.51 0.96 6.00
CA GLN A 340 9.71 1.42 6.68
C GLN A 340 9.75 0.90 8.11
N LEU A 341 10.91 0.41 8.53
CA LEU A 341 11.18 0.03 9.90
C LEU A 341 12.03 1.09 10.57
N LEU A 342 11.67 1.43 11.81
CA LEU A 342 12.41 2.36 12.66
C LEU A 342 12.58 1.71 14.03
N SER A 343 13.83 1.59 14.46
CA SER A 343 14.19 1.11 15.79
C SER A 343 14.77 2.27 16.57
N LEU A 344 14.20 2.54 17.75
CA LEU A 344 14.64 3.62 18.63
C LEU A 344 15.38 3.03 19.82
N ASN A 345 16.53 3.60 20.11
CA ASN A 345 17.36 3.21 21.23
C ASN A 345 16.94 3.99 22.48
N THR A 346 16.44 3.29 23.50
CA THR A 346 15.92 3.94 24.72
C THR A 346 16.95 4.02 25.84
N ASN A 347 18.04 3.26 25.77
CA ASN A 347 18.86 2.97 26.95
C ASN A 347 20.37 2.97 26.72
N ASP A 348 20.83 3.11 25.48
CA ASP A 348 22.27 3.22 25.18
C ASP A 348 22.74 4.66 25.41
N GLU A 349 23.87 4.81 26.10
CA GLU A 349 24.55 6.10 26.26
C GLU A 349 25.32 6.51 24.98
N GLY A 350 25.22 5.69 23.92
CA GLY A 350 25.76 5.97 22.60
C GLY A 350 25.17 7.22 21.93
N SER A 351 25.90 7.78 20.98
CA SER A 351 25.46 8.96 20.22
C SER A 351 24.38 8.68 19.18
N GLU A 352 24.17 7.40 18.81
CA GLU A 352 23.16 6.99 17.83
C GLU A 352 21.87 6.58 18.56
N THR A 353 20.79 7.34 18.37
CA THR A 353 19.51 7.12 19.06
C THR A 353 18.47 6.38 18.22
N PHE A 354 18.69 6.21 16.92
CA PHE A 354 17.77 5.52 16.02
C PHE A 354 18.49 4.82 14.86
N GLN A 355 17.89 3.73 14.37
CA GLN A 355 18.29 3.02 13.15
C GLN A 355 17.03 2.74 12.32
N THR A 356 17.16 2.71 11.01
CA THR A 356 16.01 2.61 10.11
C THR A 356 16.33 1.78 8.88
N GLU A 357 15.42 0.89 8.47
CA GLU A 357 15.58 0.01 7.32
C GLU A 357 14.28 -0.15 6.53
N MET A 358 14.36 -0.01 5.21
CA MET A 358 13.21 -0.25 4.33
C MET A 358 13.04 -1.76 4.12
N CYS A 359 11.84 -2.27 4.37
CA CYS A 359 11.51 -3.68 4.16
C CYS A 359 10.56 -3.86 2.97
N TYR A 360 11.00 -4.63 1.97
CA TYR A 360 10.16 -4.96 0.83
C TYR A 360 9.01 -5.90 1.21
N MET A 361 7.87 -5.70 0.57
CA MET A 361 6.76 -6.62 0.51
C MET A 361 6.87 -7.50 -0.75
N PRO A 362 6.18 -8.66 -0.79
CA PRO A 362 6.12 -9.50 -1.98
C PRO A 362 5.60 -8.70 -3.18
N ASN A 363 6.12 -8.96 -4.38
CA ASN A 363 5.56 -8.36 -5.60
C ASN A 363 4.06 -8.68 -5.71
N ALA A 364 3.24 -7.65 -5.87
CA ALA A 364 1.79 -7.76 -5.77
C ALA A 364 1.15 -8.58 -6.92
N PHE A 365 1.84 -8.72 -8.05
CA PHE A 365 1.29 -9.36 -9.25
C PHE A 365 1.80 -10.77 -9.51
N HIS A 366 2.93 -11.19 -8.90
CA HIS A 366 3.49 -12.53 -9.14
C HIS A 366 2.49 -13.66 -8.83
N GLY A 367 1.75 -13.56 -7.72
CA GLY A 367 0.71 -14.53 -7.37
C GLY A 367 -0.41 -14.55 -8.40
N VAL A 368 -0.90 -13.37 -8.81
CA VAL A 368 -1.95 -13.23 -9.84
C VAL A 368 -1.51 -13.89 -11.15
N TYR A 369 -0.29 -13.62 -11.62
CA TYR A 369 0.23 -14.22 -12.84
C TYR A 369 0.38 -15.74 -12.73
N ALA A 370 0.83 -16.24 -11.58
CA ALA A 370 0.95 -17.66 -11.33
C ALA A 370 -0.42 -18.36 -11.36
N TYR A 371 -1.45 -17.75 -10.75
CA TYR A 371 -2.81 -18.28 -10.76
C TYR A 371 -3.41 -18.28 -12.17
N LEU A 372 -3.24 -17.20 -12.93
CA LEU A 372 -3.72 -17.12 -14.30
C LEU A 372 -3.02 -18.13 -15.21
N ALA A 373 -1.70 -18.24 -15.12
CA ALA A 373 -0.93 -19.23 -15.89
C ALA A 373 -1.37 -20.66 -15.54
N PHE A 374 -1.51 -20.97 -14.25
CA PHE A 374 -1.96 -22.28 -13.82
C PHE A 374 -3.39 -22.57 -14.28
N LEU A 375 -4.31 -21.61 -14.17
CA LEU A 375 -5.68 -21.73 -14.64
C LEU A 375 -5.74 -22.03 -16.14
N VAL A 376 -4.97 -21.32 -16.96
CA VAL A 376 -4.91 -21.53 -18.42
C VAL A 376 -4.37 -22.92 -18.75
N ILE A 377 -3.23 -23.30 -18.17
CA ILE A 377 -2.57 -24.59 -18.44
C ILE A 377 -3.49 -25.75 -18.02
N SER A 378 -4.02 -25.72 -16.79
CA SER A 378 -4.91 -26.76 -16.28
C SER A 378 -6.22 -26.84 -17.08
N SER A 379 -6.76 -25.72 -17.54
CA SER A 379 -7.97 -25.71 -18.38
C SER A 379 -7.73 -26.35 -19.75
N ILE A 380 -6.57 -26.10 -20.37
CA ILE A 380 -6.17 -26.75 -21.63
C ILE A 380 -6.02 -28.27 -21.44
N ILE A 381 -5.51 -28.72 -20.30
CA ILE A 381 -5.34 -30.16 -19.99
C ILE A 381 -6.69 -30.85 -19.77
N LEU A 382 -7.63 -30.20 -19.09
CA LEU A 382 -8.93 -30.78 -18.76
C LEU A 382 -9.84 -30.96 -19.99
N LYS A 383 -9.68 -30.13 -21.03
CA LYS A 383 -10.36 -30.19 -22.36
C LYS A 383 -11.90 -30.23 -22.36
N ASN A 384 -12.54 -30.31 -21.20
CA ASN A 384 -13.98 -30.42 -21.01
C ASN A 384 -14.51 -29.15 -20.34
N SER A 385 -15.54 -28.53 -20.91
CA SER A 385 -16.10 -27.25 -20.44
C SER A 385 -16.60 -27.29 -18.99
N THR A 386 -17.18 -28.40 -18.54
CA THR A 386 -17.62 -28.57 -17.15
C THR A 386 -16.43 -28.63 -16.19
N LEU A 387 -15.38 -29.38 -16.56
CA LEU A 387 -14.15 -29.46 -15.77
C LEU A 387 -13.43 -28.11 -15.69
N VAL A 388 -13.43 -27.35 -16.79
CA VAL A 388 -12.88 -25.99 -16.83
C VAL A 388 -13.67 -25.05 -15.91
N LEU A 389 -15.01 -25.11 -15.93
CA LEU A 389 -15.84 -24.31 -15.02
C LEU A 389 -15.55 -24.65 -13.55
N LEU A 390 -15.46 -25.94 -13.21
CA LEU A 390 -15.10 -26.39 -11.87
C LEU A 390 -13.70 -25.91 -11.46
N ASN A 391 -12.75 -25.91 -12.38
CA ASN A 391 -11.39 -25.42 -12.16
C ASN A 391 -11.35 -23.92 -11.81
N VAL A 392 -12.16 -23.10 -12.50
CA VAL A 392 -12.32 -21.67 -12.20
C VAL A 392 -12.95 -21.48 -10.82
N ILE A 393 -14.07 -22.15 -10.54
CA ILE A 393 -14.79 -22.04 -9.27
C ILE A 393 -13.89 -22.47 -8.11
N PHE A 394 -13.17 -23.58 -8.26
CA PHE A 394 -12.27 -24.09 -7.24
C PHE A 394 -11.09 -23.15 -6.98
N GLY A 395 -10.44 -22.62 -8.03
CA GLY A 395 -9.36 -21.64 -7.88
C GLY A 395 -9.82 -20.40 -7.09
N LEU A 396 -10.97 -19.84 -7.44
CA LEU A 396 -11.55 -18.70 -6.71
C LEU A 396 -11.88 -19.05 -5.25
N PHE A 397 -12.45 -20.23 -5.02
CA PHE A 397 -12.77 -20.71 -3.67
C PHE A 397 -11.52 -20.86 -2.79
N ILE A 398 -10.44 -21.45 -3.31
CA ILE A 398 -9.21 -21.63 -2.54
C ILE A 398 -8.56 -20.29 -2.20
N VAL A 399 -8.53 -19.33 -3.14
CA VAL A 399 -8.02 -17.98 -2.86
C VAL A 399 -8.87 -17.28 -1.78
N ASP A 400 -10.21 -17.37 -1.86
CA ASP A 400 -11.09 -16.77 -0.84
C ASP A 400 -10.91 -17.44 0.53
N MET A 401 -10.79 -18.77 0.57
CA MET A 401 -10.58 -19.53 1.80
C MET A 401 -9.27 -19.13 2.49
N TYR A 402 -8.18 -19.00 1.72
CA TYR A 402 -6.87 -18.58 2.25
C TYR A 402 -6.91 -17.18 2.84
N HIS A 403 -7.71 -16.30 2.26
CA HIS A 403 -7.88 -14.95 2.78
C HIS A 403 -8.67 -14.94 4.10
N ARG A 404 -9.71 -15.77 4.24
CA ARG A 404 -10.50 -15.85 5.48
C ARG A 404 -9.76 -16.51 6.64
N SER A 405 -8.66 -17.22 6.36
CA SER A 405 -7.88 -17.96 7.36
C SER A 405 -6.65 -17.20 7.85
N ILE A 406 -6.52 -15.91 7.52
CA ILE A 406 -5.45 -15.05 8.02
C ILE A 406 -5.76 -14.64 9.46
#